data_AF-A0A3M8HF95-F1
#
_entry.id   AF-A0A3M8HF95-F1
#
_cell.length_a   1.000
_cell.length_b   1.000
_cell.length_c   1.000
_cell.angle_alpha   90.00
_cell.angle_beta   90.00
_cell.angle_gamma   90.00
#
_symmetry.space_group_name_H-M   'P 1'
#
loop_
_entity.id
_entity.type
_entity.pdbx_description
1 polymer ?
#
loop_
_entity_poly.entity_id
_entity_poly.type
_entity_poly.pdbx_seq_one_letter_code
_entity_poly.pdbx_strand_id
1 'polypeptide(L)' 'MEKKHIWYFVSGILVGIIIIPIIFQWLGIPTFDRLLYMIFGEANVGNGIFVIVMTIIAIILLVRVPKPKVK' A
#
# COMPACT_ATOMS: atom_id res chain seq x y z
N MET A 1 -2.04 -6.17 27.76
CA MET A 1 -2.82 -6.49 26.55
C MET A 1 -3.18 -7.97 26.61
N GLU A 2 -4.46 -8.30 26.74
CA GLU A 2 -4.90 -9.69 26.86
C GLU A 2 -4.55 -10.48 25.59
N LYS A 3 -3.97 -11.68 25.75
CA LYS A 3 -3.44 -12.53 24.67
C LYS A 3 -4.39 -12.76 23.49
N LYS A 4 -5.71 -12.63 23.68
CA LYS A 4 -6.71 -12.69 22.60
C LYS A 4 -6.55 -11.59 21.55
N HIS A 5 -6.17 -10.38 21.93
CA HIS A 5 -6.04 -9.26 20.98
C HIS A 5 -4.85 -9.42 20.02
N ILE A 6 -3.79 -10.11 20.47
CA ILE A 6 -2.62 -10.39 19.64
C ILE A 6 -3.01 -11.32 18.48
N TRP A 7 -3.85 -12.32 18.71
CA TRP A 7 -4.31 -13.24 17.65
C TRP A 7 -5.19 -12.54 16.61
N TYR A 8 -6.05 -11.60 17.02
CA TYR A 8 -6.81 -10.78 16.08
C TYR A 8 -5.92 -9.85 15.26
N PHE A 9 -4.90 -9.28 15.88
CA PHE A 9 -3.92 -8.45 15.17
C PHE A 9 -3.10 -9.25 14.15
N VAL A 10 -2.58 -10.41 14.56
CA VAL A 10 -1.79 -11.30 13.69
C VAL A 10 -2.62 -11.84 12.53
N SER A 11 -3.87 -12.25 12.79
CA SER A 11 -4.77 -12.69 11.72
C SER A 11 -5.11 -11.55 10.75
N GLY A 12 -5.34 -10.33 11.25
CA GLY A 12 -5.51 -9.16 10.39
C GLY A 12 -4.30 -8.88 9.49
N ILE A 13 -3.09 -9.00 10.04
CA ILE A 13 -1.84 -8.87 9.25
C ILE A 13 -1.75 -9.99 8.21
N LEU A 14 -2.01 -11.24 8.59
CA LEU A 14 -1.95 -12.38 7.66
C LEU A 14 -2.94 -12.23 6.51
N VAL A 15 -4.16 -11.79 6.79
CA VAL A 15 -5.16 -11.48 5.76
C VAL A 15 -4.65 -10.37 4.85
N GLY A 16 -4.08 -9.30 5.41
CA GLY A 16 -3.53 -8.20 4.64
C GLY A 16 -2.36 -8.58 3.73
N ILE A 17 -1.47 -9.46 4.19
CA ILE A 17 -0.26 -9.87 3.45
C ILE A 17 -0.56 -10.99 2.44
N ILE A 18 -1.50 -11.89 2.75
CA ILE A 18 -1.72 -13.09 1.94
C ILE A 18 -2.98 -12.94 1.08
N ILE A 19 -4.13 -12.63 1.69
CA ILE A 19 -5.41 -12.67 1.00
C ILE A 19 -5.56 -11.49 0.04
N ILE A 20 -5.20 -10.27 0.47
CA ILE A 20 -5.35 -9.07 -0.38
C ILE A 20 -4.53 -9.18 -1.68
N PRO A 21 -3.24 -9.56 -1.67
CA PRO A 21 -2.48 -9.68 -2.90
C PRO A 21 -3.00 -10.77 -3.83
N ILE A 22 -3.49 -11.89 -3.29
CA ILE A 22 -4.10 -12.96 -4.09
C ILE A 22 -5.35 -12.44 -4.82
N ILE A 23 -6.23 -11.73 -4.10
CA ILE A 23 -7.43 -11.13 -4.71
C ILE A 23 -7.05 -10.11 -5.77
N PHE A 24 -6.05 -9.26 -5.51
CA PHE A 24 -5.59 -8.26 -6.47
C PHE A 24 -5.02 -8.90 -7.73
N GLN A 25 -4.22 -9.96 -7.59
CA GLN A 25 -3.73 -10.74 -8.73
C GLN A 25 -4.89 -11.37 -9.52
N TRP A 26 -5.91 -11.91 -8.83
CA TRP A 26 -7.07 -12.52 -9.47
C TRP A 26 -7.93 -11.50 -10.25
N LEU A 27 -8.05 -10.28 -9.72
CA LEU A 27 -8.71 -9.16 -10.38
C LEU A 27 -7.84 -8.50 -11.47
N GLY A 28 -6.62 -8.99 -11.69
CA GLY A 28 -5.67 -8.38 -12.64
C GLY A 28 -5.19 -6.99 -12.21
N ILE A 29 -5.39 -6.61 -10.94
CA ILE A 29 -4.90 -5.34 -10.41
C ILE A 29 -3.38 -5.44 -10.32
N PRO A 30 -2.64 -4.61 -11.08
CA PRO A 30 -1.19 -4.62 -11.04
C PRO A 30 -0.69 -4.22 -9.64
N THR A 31 0.41 -4.85 -9.22
CA THR A 31 1.11 -4.50 -7.99
C THR A 31 1.69 -3.08 -8.09
N PHE A 32 1.96 -2.45 -6.95
CA PHE A 32 2.46 -1.08 -6.93
C PHE A 32 3.76 -0.91 -7.73
N ASP A 33 4.68 -1.86 -7.65
CA ASP A 33 5.91 -1.87 -8.45
C ASP A 33 5.63 -1.93 -9.96
N ARG A 34 4.69 -2.79 -10.39
CA ARG A 34 4.27 -2.87 -11.79
C ARG A 34 3.55 -1.63 -12.25
N LEU A 35 2.71 -1.03 -11.42
CA LEU A 35 2.06 0.25 -11.71
C LEU A 35 3.10 1.35 -11.93
N LEU A 36 4.08 1.43 -11.04
CA LEU A 36 5.18 2.38 -11.17
C LEU A 36 5.99 2.12 -12.44
N TYR A 37 6.30 0.87 -12.76
CA TYR A 37 6.97 0.52 -14.01
C TYR A 37 6.13 0.86 -15.25
N MET A 38 4.82 0.63 -15.23
CA MET A 38 3.93 0.99 -16.34
C MET A 38 3.83 2.50 -16.55
N ILE A 39 3.89 3.30 -15.48
CA ILE A 39 3.79 4.76 -15.54
C ILE A 39 5.14 5.40 -15.87
N PHE A 40 6.23 4.94 -15.26
CA PHE A 40 7.55 5.58 -15.34
C PHE A 40 8.54 4.85 -16.25
N GLY A 41 8.22 3.64 -16.71
CA GLY A 41 9.09 2.81 -17.53
C GLY A 41 10.18 2.12 -16.72
N GLU A 42 11.31 1.83 -17.38
CA GLU A 42 12.43 1.12 -16.76
C GLU A 42 12.99 1.82 -15.53
N ALA A 43 13.40 1.00 -14.56
CA ALA A 43 14.04 1.46 -13.34
C ALA A 43 15.44 2.01 -13.67
N ASN A 44 15.54 3.33 -13.75
CA ASN A 44 16.80 4.05 -13.78
C ASN A 44 16.91 4.95 -12.53
N VAL A 45 18.10 5.48 -12.26
CA VAL A 45 18.36 6.27 -11.05
C VAL A 45 17.43 7.50 -10.96
N GLY A 46 17.15 8.16 -12.09
CA GLY A 46 16.25 9.33 -12.13
C GLY A 46 14.79 8.98 -11.81
N ASN A 47 14.27 7.93 -12.45
CA ASN A 47 12.92 7.41 -12.22
C ASN A 47 12.76 6.91 -10.78
N GLY A 48 13.79 6.26 -10.22
CA GLY A 48 13.79 5.82 -8.84
C GLY A 48 13.61 6.99 -7.85
N ILE A 49 14.36 8.09 -8.05
CA ILE A 49 14.23 9.30 -7.21
C ILE A 49 12.82 9.89 -7.36
N PHE A 50 12.29 9.97 -8.58
CA PHE A 50 10.97 10.53 -8.83
C PHE A 50 9.86 9.71 -8.16
N VAL A 51 9.91 8.38 -8.29
CA VAL A 51 8.98 7.45 -7.65
C VAL A 51 9.01 7.60 -6.12
N ILE A 52 10.20 7.74 -5.53
CA ILE A 52 10.34 7.93 -4.08
C ILE A 52 9.65 9.22 -3.65
N VAL A 53 9.89 10.33 -4.36
CA VAL A 53 9.25 11.63 -4.06
C VAL A 53 7.73 11.52 -4.18
N MET A 54 7.22 10.93 -5.26
CA MET A 54 5.79 10.73 -5.46
C MET A 54 5.16 9.85 -4.37
N THR A 55 5.85 8.79 -3.95
CA THR A 55 5.39 7.90 -2.89
C THR A 55 5.33 8.65 -1.55
N ILE A 56 6.33 9.46 -1.23
CA ILE A 56 6.33 10.29 -0.03
C ILE A 56 5.17 11.28 -0.04
N ILE A 57 4.93 11.96 -1.17
CA ILE A 57 3.80 12.89 -1.32
C ILE A 57 2.46 12.16 -1.11
N ALA A 58 2.28 10.99 -1.73
CA ALA A 58 1.07 10.19 -1.57
C ALA A 58 0.85 9.78 -0.10
N ILE A 59 1.90 9.35 0.61
CA ILE A 59 1.82 9.03 2.04
C ILE A 59 1.43 10.26 2.86
N ILE A 60 2.04 11.41 2.60
CA ILE A 60 1.70 12.66 3.31
C ILE A 60 0.23 13.02 3.09
N LEU A 61 -0.26 12.91 1.85
CA LEU A 61 -1.66 13.18 1.53
C LEU A 61 -2.59 12.22 2.28
N LEU A 62 -2.29 10.91 2.25
CA LEU A 62 -3.09 9.88 2.94
C LEU A 62 -3.13 10.09 4.46
N VAL A 63 -2.01 10.45 5.08
CA VAL A 63 -1.92 10.70 6.53
C VAL A 63 -2.59 12.02 6.91
N ARG A 64 -2.50 13.04 6.05
CA ARG A 64 -3.11 14.36 6.30
C ARG A 64 -4.57 14.45 5.90
N VAL A 65 -5.20 13.41 5.33
CA VAL A 65 -6.64 13.41 5.08
C VAL A 65 -7.34 13.62 6.43
N PRO A 66 -8.02 14.76 6.65
CA PRO A 66 -8.76 14.98 7.87
C PRO A 66 -9.80 13.88 7.97
N LYS A 67 -9.78 13.11 9.08
CA LYS A 67 -10.83 12.13 9.33
C LYS A 67 -12.17 12.87 9.19
N PRO A 68 -13.11 12.38 8.35
CA PRO A 68 -14.40 13.03 8.24
C PRO A 68 -14.98 13.11 9.65
N LYS A 69 -15.33 14.32 10.09
CA LYS A 69 -16.05 14.50 11.36
C LYS A 69 -17.41 13.82 11.17
N VAL A 70 -17.52 12.57 11.63
CA VAL A 70 -18.79 11.89 11.78
C VAL A 70 -19.56 12.70 12.83
N LYS A 71 -20.57 13.44 12.38
CA LYS A 71 -21.56 14.10 13.25
C LYS A 71 -22.61 13.08 13.68
#